data_AF-A0A4V1J0X8-F1
#
_entry.id   AF-A0A4V1J0X8-F1
#
_cell.length_a   1.000
_cell.length_b   1.000
_cell.length_c   1.000
_cell.angle_alpha   90.00
_cell.angle_beta   90.00
_cell.angle_gamma   90.00
#
_symmetry.space_group_name_H-M   'P 1'
#
loop_
_entity.id
_entity.type
_entity.pdbx_description
1 polymer ?
#
loop_
_entity_poly.entity_id
_entity_poly.type
_entity_poly.pdbx_seq_one_letter_code
_entity_poly.pdbx_strand_id
1 'polypeptide(L)'
;EYGHKLRMLSANVKDHISELTQLAQEKIYAAPTIVKLVEERIHEAPPHQKLPAFYVLDSICKIVRRDYLALFERNITRTFLETYRAVDADTKQRMERMLATWR
;
A
#
# COMPACT_ATOMS: atom_id res chain seq x y z
N GLU A 1 -4.56 10.58 -12.45
CA GLU A 1 -3.36 9.79 -12.83
C GLU A 1 -2.99 8.73 -11.80
N TYR A 2 -2.61 9.10 -10.57
CA TYR A 2 -2.19 8.16 -9.52
C TYR A 2 -3.19 7.00 -9.30
N GLY A 3 -4.47 7.32 -9.06
CA GLY A 3 -5.50 6.31 -8.85
C GLY A 3 -5.71 5.36 -10.04
N HIS A 4 -5.47 5.81 -11.27
CA HIS A 4 -5.54 4.94 -12.45
C HIS A 4 -4.38 3.93 -12.45
N LYS A 5 -3.14 4.40 -12.25
CA LYS A 5 -1.95 3.53 -12.14
C LYS A 5 -2.09 2.52 -11.00
N LEU A 6 -2.63 2.96 -9.86
CA LEU A 6 -2.88 2.11 -8.70
C LEU A 6 -3.90 0.98 -8.98
N ARG A 7 -4.94 1.26 -9.79
CA ARG A 7 -5.91 0.24 -10.22
C ARG A 7 -5.33 -0.76 -11.22
N MET A 8 -4.37 -0.33 -12.05
CA MET A 8 -3.65 -1.21 -12.98
C MET A 8 -2.66 -2.14 -12.27
N LEU A 9 -2.38 -1.93 -10.98
CA LEU A 9 -1.56 -2.82 -10.17
C LEU A 9 -2.34 -4.11 -9.84
N SER A 10 -2.23 -5.10 -10.73
CA SER A 10 -2.87 -6.42 -10.60
C SER A 10 -1.93 -7.49 -10.02
N ALA A 11 -0.62 -7.27 -10.10
CA ALA A 11 0.42 -8.18 -9.63
C ALA A 11 1.55 -7.42 -8.93
N ASN A 12 2.42 -8.15 -8.24
CA ASN A 12 3.62 -7.61 -7.62
C ASN A 12 4.67 -7.25 -8.69
N VAL A 13 4.52 -6.07 -9.29
CA VAL A 13 5.44 -5.54 -10.30
C VAL A 13 6.26 -4.41 -9.69
N LYS A 14 7.55 -4.66 -9.47
CA LYS A 14 8.47 -3.73 -8.80
C LYS A 14 8.52 -2.36 -9.46
N ASP A 15 8.51 -2.32 -10.79
CA ASP A 15 8.62 -1.06 -11.55
C ASP A 15 7.36 -0.20 -11.36
N HIS A 16 6.17 -0.81 -11.36
CA HIS A 16 4.92 -0.10 -11.08
C HIS A 16 4.86 0.43 -9.64
N ILE A 17 5.34 -0.35 -8.66
CA ILE A 17 5.42 0.09 -7.26
C ILE A 17 6.38 1.29 -7.15
N SER A 18 7.53 1.20 -7.80
CA SER A 18 8.54 2.27 -7.78
C SER A 18 8.02 3.55 -8.44
N GLU A 19 7.30 3.44 -9.55
CA GLU A 19 6.66 4.58 -10.22
C GLU A 19 5.59 5.23 -9.33
N LEU A 20 4.73 4.44 -8.68
CA LEU A 20 3.74 4.96 -7.73
C LEU A 20 4.42 5.67 -6.55
N THR A 21 5.50 5.12 -6.01
CA THR A 21 6.27 5.76 -4.93
C THR A 21 6.89 7.08 -5.39
N GLN A 22 7.46 7.13 -6.60
CA GLN A 22 8.02 8.36 -7.16
C GLN A 22 6.94 9.43 -7.33
N LEU A 23 5.78 9.08 -7.88
CA LEU A 23 4.66 10.02 -8.02
C LEU A 23 4.17 10.52 -6.65
N ALA A 24 4.18 9.68 -5.63
CA ALA A 24 3.83 10.07 -4.27
C ALA A 24 4.86 11.04 -3.66
N GLN A 25 6.14 10.88 -4.00
CA GLN A 25 7.22 11.78 -3.59
C GLN A 25 7.16 13.14 -4.31
N GLU A 26 6.80 13.17 -5.59
CA GLU A 26 6.65 14.40 -6.37
C GLU A 26 5.39 15.19 -5.94
N LYS A 27 4.33 14.49 -5.54
CA LYS A 27 3.03 15.07 -5.21
C LYS A 27 2.73 15.02 -3.71
N ILE A 28 3.70 15.40 -2.86
CA ILE A 28 3.55 15.45 -1.39
C ILE A 28 2.31 16.25 -0.96
N TYR A 29 2.00 17.36 -1.64
CA TYR A 29 0.82 18.17 -1.35
C TYR A 29 -0.50 17.40 -1.47
N ALA A 30 -0.51 16.28 -2.21
CA ALA A 30 -1.66 15.40 -2.39
C ALA A 30 -1.61 14.17 -1.48
N ALA A 31 -0.73 14.12 -0.48
CA ALA A 31 -0.56 12.96 0.40
C ALA A 31 -1.86 12.46 1.04
N PRO A 32 -2.77 13.32 1.57
CA PRO A 32 -4.05 12.84 2.12
C PRO A 32 -4.91 12.09 1.10
N THR A 33 -4.94 12.60 -0.14
CA THR A 33 -5.69 11.97 -1.25
C THR A 33 -5.03 10.66 -1.68
N ILE A 34 -3.70 10.61 -1.74
CA ILE A 34 -2.95 9.41 -2.12
C ILE A 34 -3.13 8.31 -1.08
N VAL A 35 -3.02 8.63 0.22
CA VAL A 35 -3.28 7.67 1.31
C VAL A 35 -4.68 7.08 1.18
N LYS A 36 -5.69 7.94 1.02
CA LYS A 36 -7.08 7.50 0.83
C LYS A 36 -7.21 6.53 -0.35
N LEU A 37 -6.63 6.86 -1.51
CA LEU A 37 -6.68 5.99 -2.70
C LEU A 37 -6.00 4.64 -2.47
N VAL A 38 -4.87 4.60 -1.75
CA VAL A 38 -4.16 3.36 -1.40
C VAL A 38 -4.98 2.50 -0.44
N GLU A 39 -5.55 3.10 0.60
CA GLU A 39 -6.42 2.41 1.55
C GLU A 39 -7.69 1.85 0.88
N GLU A 40 -8.35 2.66 0.05
CA GLU A 40 -9.50 2.23 -0.77
C GLU A 40 -9.12 1.06 -1.67
N ARG A 41 -7.98 1.13 -2.36
CA ARG A 41 -7.50 0.04 -3.21
C ARG A 41 -7.28 -1.23 -2.40
N ILE A 42 -6.65 -1.15 -1.23
CA ILE A 42 -6.44 -2.31 -0.35
C ILE A 42 -7.79 -2.91 0.06
N HIS A 43 -8.77 -2.08 0.39
CA HIS A 43 -10.09 -2.53 0.84
C HIS A 43 -10.92 -3.16 -0.29
N GLU A 44 -10.98 -2.54 -1.46
CA GLU A 44 -11.84 -2.96 -2.58
C GLU A 44 -11.22 -4.04 -3.48
N ALA A 45 -9.89 -4.20 -3.45
CA ALA A 45 -9.20 -5.20 -4.25
C ALA A 45 -9.69 -6.63 -3.99
N PRO A 46 -9.76 -7.49 -5.03
CA PRO A 46 -9.81 -8.94 -4.84
C PRO A 46 -8.66 -9.41 -3.94
N PRO A 47 -8.84 -10.47 -3.13
CA PRO A 47 -7.83 -10.93 -2.16
C PRO A 47 -6.39 -11.02 -2.70
N HIS A 48 -6.22 -11.60 -3.89
CA HIS A 48 -4.91 -11.77 -4.55
C HIS A 48 -4.23 -10.45 -4.97
N GLN A 49 -4.96 -9.34 -5.03
CA GLN A 49 -4.46 -8.01 -5.42
C GLN A 49 -4.29 -7.06 -4.23
N LYS A 50 -4.70 -7.46 -3.01
CA LYS A 50 -4.54 -6.63 -1.81
C LYS A 50 -3.07 -6.46 -1.43
N LEU A 51 -2.27 -7.52 -1.55
CA LEU A 51 -0.85 -7.51 -1.18
C LEU A 51 0.00 -6.55 -2.05
N PRO A 52 -0.13 -6.50 -3.39
CA PRO A 52 0.51 -5.48 -4.21
C PRO A 52 0.24 -4.04 -3.74
N ALA A 53 -1.00 -3.71 -3.35
CA ALA A 53 -1.34 -2.38 -2.84
C ALA A 53 -0.68 -2.11 -1.47
N PHE A 54 -0.55 -3.13 -0.62
CA PHE A 54 0.25 -3.04 0.61
C PHE A 54 1.74 -2.78 0.35
N TYR A 55 2.32 -3.34 -0.72
CA TYR A 55 3.70 -3.02 -1.08
C TYR A 55 3.89 -1.58 -1.54
N VAL A 56 2.87 -0.96 -2.14
CA VAL A 56 2.89 0.48 -2.43
C VAL A 56 2.92 1.30 -1.15
N LEU A 57 2.05 0.96 -0.18
CA LEU A 57 2.05 1.59 1.14
C LEU A 57 3.43 1.46 1.81
N ASP A 58 3.97 0.24 1.88
CA ASP A 58 5.28 -0.05 2.47
C ASP A 58 6.40 0.77 1.80
N SER A 59 6.41 0.81 0.47
CA SER A 59 7.40 1.54 -0.31
C SER A 59 7.34 3.05 -0.06
N ILE A 60 6.14 3.63 -0.04
CA ILE A 60 5.93 5.06 0.27
C ILE A 60 6.40 5.37 1.69
N CYS A 61 6.02 4.55 2.67
CA CYS A 61 6.43 4.73 4.06
C CYS A 61 7.95 4.63 4.23
N LYS A 62 8.63 3.73 3.52
CA LYS A 62 10.09 3.54 3.64
C LYS A 62 10.89 4.64 2.94
N ILE A 63 10.47 5.02 1.74
CA ILE A 63 11.23 5.93 0.85
C ILE A 63 10.86 7.38 1.10
N VAL A 64 9.56 7.68 1.20
CA VAL A 64 9.06 9.06 1.31
C VAL A 64 8.94 9.49 2.77
N ARG A 65 8.47 8.59 3.65
CA ARG A 65 8.24 8.83 5.10
C ARG A 65 7.27 9.99 5.34
N ARG A 66 7.80 11.22 5.49
CA ARG A 66 7.10 12.54 5.58
C ARG A 66 5.65 12.46 6.11
N ASP A 67 4.72 13.14 5.44
CA ASP A 67 3.31 13.22 5.83
C ASP A 67 2.61 11.86 5.71
N TYR A 68 3.15 10.95 4.89
CA TYR A 68 2.56 9.64 4.68
C TYR A 68 2.58 8.76 5.93
N LEU A 69 3.66 8.78 6.71
CA LEU A 69 3.77 7.96 7.92
C LEU A 69 2.61 8.25 8.89
N ALA A 70 2.43 9.52 9.24
CA ALA A 70 1.40 9.97 10.19
C ALA A 70 -0.03 9.80 9.65
N LEU A 71 -0.20 9.75 8.33
CA LEU A 71 -1.50 9.50 7.70
C LEU A 71 -1.85 8.01 7.71
N PHE A 72 -0.93 7.13 7.30
CA PHE A 72 -1.15 5.69 7.29
C PHE A 72 -1.27 5.10 8.70
N GLU A 73 -0.49 5.60 9.67
CA GLU A 73 -0.51 5.13 11.06
C GLU A 73 -1.92 5.12 11.68
N ARG A 74 -2.77 6.07 11.29
CA ARG A 74 -4.15 6.22 11.81
C ARG A 74 -5.02 4.98 11.57
N ASN A 75 -4.78 4.26 10.48
CA ASN A 75 -5.63 3.15 10.06
C ASN A 75 -4.86 1.84 9.87
N ILE A 76 -3.52 1.85 9.92
CA ILE A 76 -2.68 0.72 9.48
C ILE A 76 -3.03 -0.59 10.16
N THR A 77 -3.29 -0.57 11.48
CA THR A 77 -3.65 -1.77 12.24
C THR A 77 -4.95 -2.39 11.74
N ARG A 78 -5.99 -1.56 11.55
CA ARG A 78 -7.29 -2.02 11.03
C ARG A 78 -7.13 -2.57 9.61
N THR A 79 -6.51 -1.79 8.74
CA THR A 79 -6.31 -2.14 7.32
C THR A 79 -5.52 -3.45 7.17
N PHE A 80 -4.48 -3.65 7.99
CA PHE A 80 -3.69 -4.87 8.01
C PHE A 80 -4.51 -6.07 8.49
N LEU A 81 -5.22 -5.97 9.62
CA LEU A 81 -5.99 -7.08 10.18
C LEU A 81 -7.17 -7.49 9.28
N GLU A 82 -7.88 -6.53 8.69
CA GLU A 82 -8.97 -6.81 7.74
C GLU A 82 -8.45 -7.54 6.51
N THR A 83 -7.35 -7.06 5.93
CA THR A 83 -6.73 -7.70 4.77
C THR A 83 -6.19 -9.08 5.10
N TYR A 84 -5.51 -9.22 6.24
CA TYR A 84 -4.95 -10.50 6.69
C TYR A 84 -6.06 -11.55 6.83
N ARG A 85 -7.25 -11.18 7.33
CA ARG A 85 -8.39 -12.10 7.43
C ARG A 85 -8.99 -12.49 6.06
N ALA A 86 -8.88 -11.61 5.07
CA ALA A 86 -9.52 -11.78 3.76
C ALA A 86 -8.66 -12.53 2.72
N VAL A 87 -7.40 -12.84 3.02
CA VAL A 87 -6.46 -13.47 2.08
C VAL A 87 -6.08 -14.90 2.47
N ASP A 88 -5.55 -15.64 1.50
CA ASP A 88 -5.11 -17.02 1.66
C ASP A 88 -3.82 -17.14 2.49
N ALA A 89 -3.43 -18.38 2.84
CA ALA A 89 -2.29 -18.65 3.71
C ALA A 89 -0.93 -18.24 3.11
N ASP A 90 -0.74 -18.36 1.80
CA ASP A 90 0.51 -17.93 1.14
C ASP A 90 0.64 -16.40 1.19
N THR A 91 -0.46 -15.69 0.91
CA THR A 91 -0.51 -14.23 1.03
C THR A 91 -0.27 -13.77 2.47
N LYS A 92 -0.85 -14.44 3.48
CA LYS A 92 -0.61 -14.15 4.90
C LYS A 92 0.87 -14.25 5.27
N GLN A 93 1.55 -15.31 4.83
CA GLN A 93 2.98 -15.48 5.09
C GLN A 93 3.81 -14.33 4.50
N ARG A 94 3.45 -13.84 3.30
CA ARG A 94 4.10 -12.68 2.69
C ARG A 94 3.81 -11.38 3.44
N MET A 95 2.58 -11.21 3.94
CA MET A 95 2.21 -10.07 4.80
C MET A 95 2.99 -10.08 6.12
N GLU A 96 3.19 -11.24 6.76
CA GLU A 96 3.99 -11.39 7.98
C GLU A 96 5.46 -11.03 7.75
N ARG A 97 6.04 -11.48 6.63
CA ARG A 97 7.40 -11.09 6.24
C ARG A 97 7.52 -9.58 6.04
N MET A 98 6.54 -8.95 5.40
CA MET A 98 6.50 -7.50 5.25
C MET A 98 6.40 -6.80 6.61
N LEU A 99 5.48 -7.24 7.48
CA LEU A 99 5.31 -6.69 8.83
C LEU A 99 6.59 -6.79 9.67
N ALA A 100 7.34 -7.89 9.55
CA ALA A 100 8.62 -8.06 10.24
C ALA A 100 9.71 -7.03 9.83
N THR A 101 9.51 -6.34 8.69
CA THR A 101 10.40 -5.23 8.26
C THR A 101 10.03 -3.88 8.86
N TRP A 102 8.88 -3.77 9.54
CA TRP A 102 8.42 -2.56 10.23
C TRP A 102 8.96 -2.63 11.67
N ARG A 103 10.16 -2.07 11.88
CA ARG A 103 10.79 -1.89 13.19
C ARG A 103 10.82 -0.43 13.56
#